data_AF-A0AA35S090-F1
#
_entry.id   AF-A0AA35S090-F1
#
_cell.length_a   1.000
_cell.length_b   1.000
_cell.length_c   1.000
_cell.angle_alpha   90.00
_cell.angle_beta   90.00
_cell.angle_gamma   90.00
#
_symmetry.space_group_name_H-M   'P 1'
#
loop_
_entity.id
_entity.type
_entity.pdbx_description
1 polymer ?
#
loop_
_entity_poly.entity_id
_entity_poly.type
_entity_poly.pdbx_seq_one_letter_code
_entity_poly.pdbx_strand_id
1 'polypeptide(L)'
;MKCVPRAFLLTLLTFWHILSLSCHSQTYWSFSPSPGLFVSMFWIAYFLSPRFCHKFVGYLEEEAVKTYTHCIESLDKGELKMWENTKAPQIAVCYWRLPGDAMMRDVLLAIRADEGHHREVNHTLGSMRPSETNPFSWSMTSHHQYT
;
A
#
# COMPACT_ATOMS: atom_id res chain seq x y z
N MET A 1 -20.01 -7.09 5.92
CA MET A 1 -19.11 -6.60 4.86
C MET A 1 -18.80 -5.11 5.06
N LYS A 2 -18.09 -4.75 6.14
CA LYS A 2 -17.74 -3.35 6.47
C LYS A 2 -16.26 -3.19 6.77
N CYS A 3 -15.38 -3.78 5.98
CA CYS A 3 -13.96 -3.45 6.02
C CYS A 3 -13.46 -3.49 4.58
N VAL A 4 -12.44 -2.68 4.26
CA VAL A 4 -11.68 -2.73 2.99
C VAL A 4 -12.14 -1.88 1.77
N PRO A 5 -12.97 -0.81 1.84
CA PRO A 5 -13.06 0.09 0.68
C PRO A 5 -11.89 1.09 0.56
N ARG A 6 -11.34 1.55 1.70
CA ARG A 6 -10.40 2.69 1.72
C ARG A 6 -8.93 2.28 1.68
N ALA A 7 -8.53 1.24 2.42
CA ALA A 7 -7.16 0.73 2.40
C ALA A 7 -6.78 0.15 1.02
N PHE A 8 -7.70 -0.58 0.40
CA PHE A 8 -7.46 -1.20 -0.92
C PHE A 8 -7.35 -0.18 -2.06
N LEU A 9 -8.08 0.93 -1.98
CA LEU A 9 -7.96 2.01 -2.95
C LEU A 9 -6.60 2.69 -2.84
N LEU A 10 -6.07 2.86 -1.62
CA LEU A 10 -4.74 3.42 -1.40
C LEU A 10 -3.64 2.49 -1.92
N THR A 11 -3.71 1.17 -1.66
CA THR A 11 -2.75 0.22 -2.20
C THR A 11 -2.78 0.18 -3.74
N LEU A 12 -3.97 0.16 -4.36
CA LEU A 12 -4.07 0.19 -5.82
C LEU A 12 -3.60 1.52 -6.43
N LEU A 13 -3.85 2.64 -5.74
CA LEU A 13 -3.38 3.95 -6.18
C LEU A 13 -1.87 4.11 -5.99
N THR A 14 -1.26 3.53 -4.94
CA THR A 14 0.20 3.52 -4.78
C THR A 14 0.85 2.64 -5.85
N PHE A 15 0.34 1.43 -6.11
CA PHE A 15 0.83 0.61 -7.22
C PHE A 15 0.67 1.29 -8.59
N TRP A 16 -0.45 1.96 -8.85
CA TRP A 16 -0.66 2.76 -10.06
C TRP A 16 0.30 3.95 -10.16
N HIS A 17 0.53 4.67 -9.06
CA HIS A 17 1.43 5.82 -9.04
C HIS A 17 2.89 5.40 -9.26
N ILE A 18 3.30 4.25 -8.69
CA ILE A 18 4.63 3.68 -8.88
C ILE A 18 4.83 3.22 -10.33
N LEU A 19 3.85 2.54 -10.94
CA LEU A 19 3.88 2.17 -12.36
C LEU A 19 3.86 3.40 -13.30
N SER A 20 3.15 4.46 -12.92
CA SER A 20 3.13 5.72 -13.67
C SER A 20 4.46 6.46 -13.65
N LEU A 21 5.28 6.31 -12.60
CA LEU A 21 6.59 6.97 -12.48
C LEU A 21 7.67 6.31 -13.33
N SER A 22 7.52 5.04 -13.70
CA SER A 22 8.46 4.34 -14.59
C SER A 22 8.29 4.68 -16.08
N CYS A 23 7.21 5.34 -16.48
CA CYS A 23 6.89 5.58 -17.89
C CYS A 23 6.81 7.07 -18.23
N HIS A 24 7.88 7.83 -17.94
CA HIS A 24 8.08 9.18 -18.51
C HIS A 24 8.73 9.15 -19.91
N SER A 25 8.46 8.10 -20.70
CA SER A 25 8.74 8.09 -22.14
C SER A 25 7.42 7.97 -22.88
N GLN A 26 7.07 9.04 -23.58
CA GLN A 26 5.77 9.30 -24.21
C GLN A 26 5.41 8.37 -25.39
N THR A 27 6.01 7.16 -25.48
CA THR A 27 5.98 6.25 -26.62
C THR A 27 5.29 4.89 -26.39
N TYR A 28 4.88 4.54 -25.16
CA TYR A 28 4.25 3.23 -24.86
C TYR A 28 2.71 3.24 -24.77
N TRP A 29 2.06 4.36 -25.12
CA TRP A 29 0.62 4.56 -24.92
C TRP A 29 -0.33 3.63 -25.71
N SER A 30 0.18 2.78 -26.61
CA SER A 30 -0.68 1.95 -27.46
C SER A 30 -1.04 0.58 -26.89
N PHE A 31 -0.46 0.16 -25.76
CA PHE A 31 -0.73 -1.18 -25.19
C PHE A 31 -0.72 -1.22 -23.65
N SER A 32 -1.04 -0.11 -22.98
CA SER A 32 -1.23 -0.15 -21.53
C SER A 32 -2.51 -0.94 -21.20
N PRO A 33 -2.44 -2.06 -20.46
CA PRO A 33 -3.64 -2.66 -19.88
C PRO A 33 -4.31 -1.59 -19.03
N SER A 34 -5.53 -1.23 -19.39
CA SER A 34 -6.23 -0.13 -18.75
C SER A 34 -6.47 -0.45 -17.27
N PRO A 35 -6.43 0.55 -16.36
CA PRO A 35 -6.84 0.35 -14.96
C PRO A 35 -8.20 -0.34 -14.85
N GLY A 36 -9.10 -0.06 -15.79
CA GLY A 36 -10.42 -0.68 -15.87
C GLY A 36 -10.40 -2.19 -16.10
N LEU A 37 -9.43 -2.72 -16.85
CA LEU A 37 -9.29 -4.16 -17.05
C LEU A 37 -8.89 -4.86 -15.74
N PHE A 38 -7.88 -4.33 -15.05
CA PHE A 38 -7.43 -4.89 -13.78
C PHE A 38 -8.55 -4.88 -12.72
N VAL A 39 -9.23 -3.74 -12.55
CA VAL A 39 -10.32 -3.60 -11.58
C VAL A 39 -11.48 -4.56 -11.90
N SER A 40 -11.84 -4.69 -13.18
CA SER A 40 -12.92 -5.58 -13.61
C SER A 40 -12.59 -7.05 -13.38
N MET A 41 -11.38 -7.49 -13.73
CA MET A 41 -10.94 -8.86 -13.49
C MET A 41 -10.82 -9.17 -11.99
N PHE A 42 -10.29 -8.23 -11.20
CA PHE A 42 -10.14 -8.42 -9.76
C PHE A 42 -11.51 -8.49 -9.06
N TRP A 43 -12.49 -7.69 -9.50
CA TRP A 43 -13.86 -7.76 -9.00
C TRP A 43 -14.50 -9.13 -9.26
N ILE A 44 -14.35 -9.67 -10.49
CA ILE A 44 -14.83 -11.02 -10.84
C ILE A 44 -14.14 -12.08 -9.97
N ALA A 45 -12.81 -11.99 -9.81
CA ALA A 45 -12.06 -12.91 -8.97
C ALA A 45 -12.54 -12.88 -7.50
N TYR A 46 -12.88 -11.70 -6.99
CA TYR A 46 -13.40 -11.53 -5.64
C TYR A 46 -14.77 -12.18 -5.45
N PHE A 47 -15.62 -12.15 -6.48
CA PHE A 47 -16.92 -12.82 -6.47
C PHE A 47 -16.75 -14.34 -6.42
N LEU A 48 -15.77 -14.88 -7.15
CA LEU A 48 -15.49 -16.31 -7.18
C LEU A 48 -14.81 -16.82 -5.90
N SER A 49 -13.81 -16.11 -5.41
CA SER A 49 -13.06 -16.51 -4.22
C SER A 49 -12.42 -15.31 -3.50
N PRO A 50 -13.10 -14.72 -2.51
CA PRO A 50 -12.55 -13.61 -1.74
C PRO A 50 -11.29 -14.03 -0.96
N ARG A 51 -11.22 -15.31 -0.54
CA ARG A 51 -10.05 -15.85 0.17
C ARG A 51 -8.81 -15.86 -0.69
N PHE A 52 -8.94 -16.23 -1.96
CA PHE A 52 -7.83 -16.20 -2.91
C PHE A 52 -7.33 -14.77 -3.11
N CYS A 53 -8.24 -13.83 -3.35
CA CYS A 53 -7.89 -12.43 -3.50
C CYS A 53 -7.16 -11.86 -2.27
N HIS A 54 -7.63 -12.15 -1.05
CA HIS A 54 -6.94 -11.72 0.16
C HIS A 54 -5.52 -12.31 0.28
N LYS A 55 -5.32 -13.60 -0.02
CA LYS A 55 -3.97 -14.18 -0.01
C LYS A 55 -3.08 -13.57 -1.08
N PHE A 56 -3.60 -13.38 -2.28
CA PHE A 56 -2.89 -12.76 -3.39
C PHE A 56 -2.40 -11.36 -3.02
N VAL A 57 -3.28 -10.52 -2.47
CA VAL A 57 -2.91 -9.17 -2.01
C VAL A 57 -1.91 -9.26 -0.87
N GLY A 58 -2.08 -10.17 0.10
CA GLY A 58 -1.09 -10.38 1.17
C GLY A 58 0.33 -10.60 0.66
N TYR A 59 0.50 -11.42 -0.38
CA TYR A 59 1.80 -11.63 -1.03
C TYR A 59 2.31 -10.39 -1.79
N LEU A 60 1.42 -9.58 -2.38
CA LEU A 60 1.84 -8.30 -2.98
C LEU A 60 2.38 -7.35 -1.90
N GLU A 61 1.73 -7.29 -0.74
CA GLU A 61 2.21 -6.46 0.37
C GLU A 61 3.53 -7.00 0.96
N GLU A 62 3.77 -8.32 0.95
CA GLU A 62 5.09 -8.89 1.28
C GLU A 62 6.20 -8.34 0.38
N GLU A 63 5.96 -8.33 -0.93
CA GLU A 63 6.92 -7.79 -1.89
C GLU A 63 7.04 -6.26 -1.78
N ALA A 64 5.96 -5.55 -1.44
CA ALA A 64 6.00 -4.11 -1.17
C ALA A 64 6.89 -3.81 0.05
N VAL A 65 6.74 -4.54 1.16
CA VAL A 65 7.59 -4.38 2.35
C VAL A 65 9.07 -4.60 2.04
N LYS A 66 9.40 -5.64 1.25
CA LYS A 66 10.78 -5.88 0.79
C LYS A 66 11.28 -4.73 -0.07
N THR A 67 10.47 -4.27 -1.02
CA THR A 67 10.80 -3.16 -1.92
C THR A 67 11.12 -1.89 -1.13
N TYR A 68 10.26 -1.50 -0.18
CA TYR A 68 10.51 -0.32 0.64
C TYR A 68 11.71 -0.49 1.58
N THR A 69 11.97 -1.69 2.07
CA THR A 69 13.19 -1.99 2.82
C THR A 69 14.43 -1.74 1.96
N HIS A 70 14.46 -2.26 0.73
CA HIS A 70 15.54 -1.99 -0.21
C HIS A 70 15.67 -0.50 -0.55
N CYS A 71 14.56 0.23 -0.75
CA CYS A 71 14.60 1.67 -0.97
C CYS A 71 15.24 2.43 0.20
N ILE A 72 14.90 2.08 1.44
CA ILE A 72 15.49 2.69 2.64
C ILE A 72 16.99 2.36 2.73
N GLU A 73 17.38 1.11 2.47
CA GLU A 73 18.79 0.71 2.47
C GLU A 73 19.61 1.44 1.41
N SER A 74 19.08 1.57 0.19
CA SER A 74 19.72 2.34 -0.88
C SER A 74 19.79 3.83 -0.57
N LEU A 75 18.78 4.38 0.11
CA LEU A 75 18.79 5.76 0.58
C LEU A 75 19.88 5.96 1.64
N ASP A 76 19.99 5.05 2.61
CA ASP A 76 20.98 5.10 3.69
C ASP A 76 22.42 4.93 3.19
N LYS A 77 22.60 4.27 2.05
CA LYS A 77 23.90 4.17 1.34
C LYS A 77 24.21 5.39 0.46
N GLY A 78 23.30 6.35 0.32
CA GLY A 78 23.46 7.51 -0.56
C GLY A 78 23.33 7.20 -2.06
N GLU A 79 22.74 6.06 -2.42
CA GLU A 79 22.50 5.68 -3.82
C GLU A 79 21.35 6.49 -4.44
N LEU A 80 20.40 6.95 -3.61
CA LEU A 80 19.23 7.74 -4.01
C LEU A 80 19.40 9.23 -3.71
N LYS A 81 20.38 9.88 -4.38
CA LYS A 81 20.73 11.31 -4.18
C LYS A 81 19.54 12.27 -4.30
N MET A 82 18.55 11.94 -5.13
CA MET A 82 17.37 12.76 -5.31
C MET A 82 16.54 12.86 -4.04
N TRP A 83 16.53 11.83 -3.18
CA TRP A 83 15.66 11.73 -2.00
C TRP A 83 16.38 11.93 -0.67
N GLU A 84 17.71 11.86 -0.66
CA GLU A 84 18.56 11.92 0.54
C GLU A 84 18.30 13.17 1.40
N ASN A 85 18.20 14.33 0.76
CA ASN A 85 17.97 15.62 1.42
C ASN A 85 16.60 16.22 1.12
N THR A 86 15.63 15.38 0.74
CA THR A 86 14.29 15.83 0.40
C THR A 86 13.39 15.84 1.61
N LYS A 87 12.72 16.97 1.84
CA LYS A 87 11.69 17.08 2.87
C LYS A 87 10.45 16.27 2.50
N ALA A 88 9.79 15.71 3.52
CA ALA A 88 8.52 15.04 3.35
C ALA A 88 7.47 16.00 2.75
N PRO A 89 6.67 15.56 1.75
CA PRO A 89 5.54 16.33 1.24
C PRO A 89 4.56 16.63 2.37
N GLN A 90 3.96 17.82 2.38
CA GLN A 90 3.01 18.21 3.44
C GLN A 90 1.83 17.23 3.56
N ILE A 91 1.37 16.66 2.45
CA ILE A 91 0.32 15.63 2.48
C ILE A 91 0.73 14.39 3.27
N ALA A 92 1.99 13.95 3.14
CA ALA A 92 2.54 12.82 3.87
C ALA A 92 2.69 13.16 5.36
N VAL A 93 3.22 14.34 5.67
CA VAL A 93 3.37 14.82 7.05
C VAL A 93 2.02 14.85 7.75
N CYS A 94 0.98 15.39 7.11
CA CYS A 94 -0.36 15.43 7.68
C CYS A 94 -0.99 14.04 7.81
N TYR A 95 -0.84 13.17 6.81
CA TYR A 95 -1.45 11.84 6.80
C TYR A 95 -0.85 10.93 7.87
N TRP A 96 0.47 10.84 7.94
CA TRP A 96 1.18 10.00 8.92
C TRP A 96 1.51 10.73 10.24
N ARG A 97 1.08 12.00 10.39
CA ARG A 97 1.35 12.85 11.56
C ARG A 97 2.85 12.93 11.91
N LEU A 98 3.69 13.07 10.88
CA LEU A 98 5.13 13.17 11.04
C LEU A 98 5.55 14.54 11.62
N PRO A 99 6.76 14.65 12.19
CA PRO A 99 7.35 15.95 12.54
C PRO A 99 7.42 16.90 11.34
N GLY A 100 7.35 18.21 11.57
CA GLY A 100 7.36 19.23 10.52
C GLY A 100 8.69 19.31 9.73
N ASP A 101 9.76 18.74 10.28
CA ASP A 101 11.09 18.61 9.67
C ASP A 101 11.35 17.19 9.11
N ALA A 102 10.32 16.34 9.03
CA ALA A 102 10.44 14.98 8.49
C ALA A 102 10.99 14.96 7.06
N MET A 103 11.78 13.93 6.79
CA MET A 103 12.46 13.71 5.52
C MET A 103 11.77 12.61 4.71
N MET A 104 12.11 12.48 3.43
CA MET A 104 11.58 11.39 2.58
C MET A 104 11.86 10.01 3.15
N ARG A 105 12.96 9.85 3.89
CA ARG A 105 13.25 8.62 4.64
C ARG A 105 12.15 8.26 5.64
N ASP A 106 11.63 9.24 6.40
CA ASP A 106 10.58 9.02 7.39
C ASP A 106 9.26 8.63 6.72
N VAL A 107 8.99 9.19 5.54
CA VAL A 107 7.85 8.80 4.70
C VAL A 107 7.99 7.34 4.25
N LEU A 108 9.16 6.92 3.76
CA LEU A 108 9.40 5.53 3.35
C LEU A 108 9.24 4.55 4.52
N LEU A 109 9.67 4.94 5.73
CA LEU A 109 9.47 4.14 6.93
C LEU A 109 7.99 4.00 7.29
N ALA A 110 7.22 5.08 7.21
CA ALA A 110 5.79 5.08 7.47
C ALA A 110 5.04 4.21 6.45
N ILE A 111 5.35 4.34 5.16
CA ILE A 111 4.76 3.51 4.11
C ILE A 111 5.07 2.03 4.35
N ARG A 112 6.33 1.68 4.64
CA ARG A 112 6.71 0.29 4.93
C ARG A 112 5.94 -0.29 6.12
N ALA A 113 5.68 0.52 7.15
CA ALA A 113 4.90 0.11 8.30
C ALA A 113 3.44 -0.19 7.91
N ASP A 114 2.83 0.67 7.09
CA ASP A 114 1.47 0.46 6.57
C ASP A 114 1.38 -0.82 5.74
N GLU A 115 2.33 -1.07 4.82
CA GLU A 115 2.32 -2.30 4.02
C GLU A 115 2.54 -3.55 4.88
N GLY A 116 3.34 -3.44 5.95
CA GLY A 116 3.50 -4.49 6.94
C GLY A 116 2.18 -4.84 7.64
N HIS A 117 1.37 -3.84 7.97
CA HIS A 117 0.05 -4.02 8.54
C HIS A 117 -0.94 -4.58 7.51
N HIS A 118 -0.96 -4.06 6.28
CA HIS A 118 -1.81 -4.55 5.20
C HIS A 118 -1.54 -6.02 4.89
N ARG A 119 -0.27 -6.43 4.87
CA ARG A 119 0.15 -7.82 4.75
C ARG A 119 -0.53 -8.68 5.81
N GLU A 120 -0.39 -8.32 7.08
CA GLU A 120 -0.94 -9.10 8.20
C GLU A 120 -2.47 -9.21 8.12
N VAL A 121 -3.15 -8.10 7.84
CA VAL A 121 -4.60 -8.07 7.68
C VAL A 121 -5.03 -9.00 6.55
N ASN A 122 -4.39 -8.91 5.39
CA ASN A 122 -4.77 -9.70 4.22
C ASN A 122 -4.48 -11.19 4.38
N HIS A 123 -3.34 -11.59 4.95
CA HIS A 123 -3.07 -13.00 5.24
C HIS A 123 -4.04 -13.59 6.27
N THR A 124 -4.42 -12.79 7.27
CA THR A 124 -5.42 -13.19 8.27
C THR A 124 -6.78 -13.38 7.61
N LEU A 125 -7.28 -12.39 6.87
CA LEU A 125 -8.57 -12.46 6.18
C LEU A 125 -8.63 -13.59 5.13
N GLY A 126 -7.51 -13.89 4.45
CA GLY A 126 -7.40 -15.02 3.53
C GLY A 126 -7.45 -16.39 4.22
N SER A 127 -7.19 -16.43 5.53
CA SER A 127 -7.17 -17.63 6.37
C SER A 127 -8.45 -17.81 7.20
N MET A 128 -9.20 -16.73 7.44
CA MET A 128 -10.45 -16.73 8.22
C MET A 128 -11.63 -17.42 7.52
N ARG A 129 -12.45 -18.12 8.29
CA ARG A 129 -13.74 -18.66 7.86
C ARG A 129 -14.80 -17.55 7.78
N PRO A 130 -15.81 -17.66 6.90
CA PRO A 130 -16.83 -16.61 6.74
C PRO A 130 -17.64 -16.29 7.99
N SER A 131 -17.75 -17.23 8.94
CA SER A 131 -18.47 -17.06 10.20
C SER A 131 -17.64 -16.41 11.31
N GLU A 132 -16.34 -16.21 11.09
CA GLU A 132 -15.45 -15.63 12.10
C GLU A 132 -15.52 -14.11 12.06
N THR A 133 -15.48 -13.48 13.24
CA THR A 133 -15.51 -12.02 13.36
C THR A 133 -14.13 -11.46 13.02
N ASN A 134 -14.10 -10.36 12.25
CA ASN A 134 -12.84 -9.69 11.89
C ASN A 134 -12.09 -9.24 13.15
N PRO A 135 -10.88 -9.78 13.44
CA PRO A 135 -10.12 -9.41 14.63
C PRO A 135 -9.66 -7.96 14.61
N PHE A 136 -9.50 -7.36 13.43
CA PHE A 136 -9.09 -5.96 13.26
C PHE A 136 -10.27 -4.98 13.32
N SER A 137 -11.49 -5.44 13.60
CA SER A 137 -12.65 -4.53 13.70
C SER A 137 -12.54 -3.57 14.89
N TRP A 138 -11.85 -3.96 15.96
CA TRP A 138 -11.71 -3.17 17.19
C TRP A 138 -10.50 -2.22 17.20
N SER A 139 -9.44 -2.52 16.44
CA SER A 139 -8.29 -1.62 16.33
C SER A 139 -8.67 -0.31 15.61
N MET A 140 -9.66 -0.36 14.71
CA MET A 140 -10.18 0.82 14.01
C MET A 140 -10.97 1.78 14.92
N THR A 141 -11.63 1.29 15.98
CA THR A 141 -12.39 2.16 16.90
C THR A 141 -11.48 2.87 17.91
N SER A 142 -10.38 2.24 18.36
CA SER A 142 -9.43 2.86 19.27
C SER A 142 -8.62 3.99 18.63
N HIS A 143 -8.29 3.91 17.34
CA HIS A 143 -7.58 4.99 16.64
C HIS A 143 -8.42 6.26 16.49
N HIS A 144 -9.75 6.17 16.47
CA HIS A 144 -10.65 7.33 16.43
C HIS A 144 -10.88 8.01 17.79
N GLN A 145 -10.48 7.39 18.91
CA GLN A 145 -10.66 7.99 20.24
C GLN A 145 -9.46 8.86 20.68
N TYR A 146 -8.35 8.83 19.93
CA TYR A 146 -7.14 9.61 20.19
C TYR A 146 -6.74 10.50 19.00
N THR A 147 -7.70 10.84 18.12
CA THR A 147 -7.54 11.87 17.08
C THR A 147 -8.30 13.13 17.46
#